data_AF-A0A6A4LAE1-F1
#
_entry.id   AF-A0A6A4LAE1-F1
#
_cell.length_a   1.000
_cell.length_b   1.000
_cell.length_c   1.000
_cell.angle_alpha   90.00
_cell.angle_beta   90.00
_cell.angle_gamma   90.00
#
_symmetry.space_group_name_H-M   'P 1'
#
loop_
_entity.id
_entity.type
_entity.pdbx_description
1 polymer ?
#
loop_
_entity_poly.entity_id
_entity_poly.type
_entity_poly.pdbx_seq_one_letter_code
_entity_poly.pdbx_strand_id
1 'polypeptide(L)'
;FKTEEITGIMKDFDEPGFLAPTGLHLGGTKYMVIQGEAGAVIRGKKGSGGVTIKKTGQALIFGIYEEPVTPGQCNMVVERLGDYLVEQGL
;
A
#
# COMPACT_ATOMS: atom_id res chain seq x y z
N PHE A 1 -7.28 -8.23 10.37
CA PHE A 1 -6.95 -8.38 8.95
C PHE A 1 -7.17 -9.83 8.56
N LYS A 2 -7.77 -10.08 7.40
CA LYS A 2 -7.93 -11.45 6.89
C LYS A 2 -6.67 -11.84 6.13
N THR A 3 -6.28 -13.10 6.22
CA THR A 3 -5.10 -13.62 5.49
C THR A 3 -5.22 -13.36 3.99
N GLU A 4 -6.43 -13.50 3.42
CA GLU A 4 -6.69 -13.24 2.00
C GLU A 4 -6.34 -11.80 1.57
N GLU A 5 -6.55 -10.81 2.44
CA GLU A 5 -6.22 -9.41 2.17
C GLU A 5 -4.72 -9.23 1.97
N ILE A 6 -3.92 -9.82 2.86
CA ILE A 6 -2.46 -9.75 2.81
C ILE A 6 -1.91 -10.56 1.63
N THR A 7 -2.45 -11.74 1.37
CA THR A 7 -2.07 -12.55 0.20
C THR A 7 -2.35 -11.81 -1.11
N GLY A 8 -3.49 -11.09 -1.19
CA GLY A 8 -3.82 -10.27 -2.36
C GLY A 8 -2.83 -9.12 -2.57
N ILE A 9 -2.43 -8.45 -1.48
CA ILE A 9 -1.40 -7.39 -1.51
C ILE A 9 -0.05 -7.93 -1.97
N MET A 10 0.39 -9.06 -1.40
CA MET A 10 1.64 -9.72 -1.80
C MET A 10 1.62 -10.08 -3.28
N LYS A 11 0.51 -10.64 -3.75
CA LYS A 11 0.34 -11.00 -5.16
C LYS A 11 0.37 -9.79 -6.09
N ASP A 12 -0.16 -8.63 -5.69
CA ASP A 12 -0.08 -7.41 -6.52
C ASP A 12 1.34 -6.83 -6.60
N PHE A 13 2.17 -7.06 -5.59
CA PHE A 13 3.60 -6.73 -5.71
C PHE A 13 4.33 -7.66 -6.69
N ASP A 14 3.94 -8.93 -6.75
CA ASP A 14 4.56 -9.91 -7.66
C ASP A 14 3.99 -9.83 -9.08
N GLU A 15 2.70 -9.48 -9.20
CA GLU A 15 1.93 -9.31 -10.43
C GLU A 15 1.24 -7.92 -10.43
N PRO A 16 1.95 -6.84 -10.84
CA PRO A 16 1.41 -5.48 -10.82
C PRO A 16 0.06 -5.35 -11.53
N GLY A 17 -0.97 -4.91 -10.81
CA GLY A 17 -2.32 -4.73 -11.32
C GLY A 17 -3.29 -5.88 -10.99
N PHE A 18 -2.84 -6.92 -10.29
CA PHE A 18 -3.69 -8.01 -9.78
C PHE A 18 -4.91 -7.51 -8.99
N LEU A 19 -4.74 -6.46 -8.17
CA LEU A 19 -5.81 -5.88 -7.36
C LEU A 19 -6.66 -4.83 -8.08
N ALA A 20 -6.25 -4.36 -9.26
CA ALA A 20 -6.97 -3.30 -9.98
C ALA A 20 -8.44 -3.67 -10.31
N PRO A 21 -8.78 -4.91 -10.75
CA PRO A 21 -10.15 -5.29 -11.07
C PRO A 21 -11.04 -5.47 -9.83
N THR A 22 -10.48 -5.96 -8.72
CA THR A 22 -11.24 -6.37 -7.52
C THR A 22 -11.25 -5.29 -6.44
N GLY A 23 -10.21 -4.44 -6.40
CA GLY A 23 -9.93 -3.45 -5.38
C GLY A 23 -9.07 -3.98 -4.25
N LEU A 24 -8.34 -3.09 -3.61
CA LEU A 24 -7.53 -3.37 -2.43
C LEU A 24 -8.45 -3.47 -1.20
N HIS A 25 -8.48 -4.62 -0.54
CA HIS A 25 -9.24 -4.81 0.69
C HIS A 25 -8.29 -4.83 1.88
N LEU A 26 -8.58 -4.03 2.89
CA LEU A 26 -7.78 -3.96 4.12
C LEU A 26 -8.70 -3.70 5.31
N GLY A 27 -8.76 -4.65 6.25
CA GLY A 27 -9.61 -4.53 7.44
C GLY A 27 -11.10 -4.47 7.11
N GLY A 28 -11.54 -5.20 6.07
CA GLY A 28 -12.92 -5.15 5.57
C GLY A 28 -13.29 -3.89 4.80
N THR A 29 -12.37 -2.94 4.64
CA THR A 29 -12.58 -1.73 3.84
C THR A 29 -12.01 -1.93 2.44
N LYS A 30 -12.83 -1.64 1.41
CA LYS A 30 -12.41 -1.61 0.01
C LYS A 30 -11.86 -0.24 -0.37
N TYR A 31 -10.69 -0.24 -0.99
CA TYR A 31 -10.03 0.92 -1.59
C TYR A 31 -9.92 0.71 -3.10
N MET A 32 -10.12 1.79 -3.86
CA MET A 32 -9.83 1.81 -5.30
C MET A 32 -8.31 1.88 -5.48
N VAL A 33 -7.74 0.95 -6.24
CA VAL A 33 -6.30 0.98 -6.57
C VAL A 33 -6.03 2.18 -7.46
N ILE A 34 -5.03 2.98 -7.12
CA ILE A 34 -4.54 4.10 -7.91
C ILE A 34 -3.06 3.88 -8.27
N GLN A 35 -2.50 4.77 -9.08
CA GLN A 35 -1.12 4.64 -9.56
C GLN A 35 -0.12 4.52 -8.38
N GLY A 36 0.51 3.35 -8.31
CA GLY A 36 1.61 3.02 -7.41
C GLY A 36 2.96 2.97 -8.15
N GLU A 37 3.89 2.20 -7.59
CA GLU A 37 5.16 1.82 -8.20
C GLU A 37 5.21 0.30 -8.31
N ALA A 38 5.35 -0.24 -9.53
CA ALA A 38 5.33 -1.67 -9.77
C ALA A 38 6.37 -2.40 -8.90
N GLY A 39 5.92 -3.39 -8.12
CA GLY A 39 6.78 -4.17 -7.22
C GLY A 39 7.24 -3.46 -5.95
N ALA A 40 6.98 -2.17 -5.78
CA ALA A 40 7.48 -1.38 -4.65
C ALA A 40 6.38 -0.71 -3.82
N VAL A 41 5.40 -0.07 -4.47
CA VAL A 41 4.37 0.73 -3.78
C VAL A 41 2.98 0.45 -4.34
N ILE A 42 2.04 0.12 -3.46
CA ILE A 42 0.61 0.04 -3.78
C ILE A 42 -0.10 1.21 -3.11
N ARG A 43 -1.00 1.86 -3.85
CA ARG A 43 -1.79 2.99 -3.35
C ARG A 43 -3.27 2.72 -3.54
N GLY A 44 -4.05 3.00 -2.50
CA GLY A 44 -5.50 2.85 -2.48
C GLY A 44 -6.19 4.14 -2.07
N LYS A 45 -7.35 4.42 -2.67
CA LYS A 45 -8.19 5.59 -2.34
C LYS A 45 -9.59 5.16 -1.90
N LYS A 46 -10.12 5.83 -0.87
CA LYS A 46 -11.52 5.70 -0.41
C LYS A 46 -12.05 7.07 0.02
N GLY A 47 -12.89 7.68 -0.81
CA GLY A 47 -13.39 9.03 -0.54
C GLY A 47 -12.25 10.05 -0.43
N SER A 48 -12.19 10.78 0.69
CA SER A 48 -11.10 11.71 1.04
C SER A 48 -9.88 11.04 1.67
N GLY A 49 -10.01 9.79 2.14
CA GLY A 49 -8.91 9.01 2.71
C GLY A 49 -8.30 8.00 1.74
N GLY A 50 -7.37 7.20 2.26
CA GLY A 50 -6.71 6.16 1.47
C GLY A 50 -5.64 5.41 2.24
N VAL A 51 -4.85 4.65 1.50
CA VAL A 51 -3.77 3.82 2.02
C VAL A 51 -2.58 3.83 1.08
N THR A 52 -1.38 3.84 1.64
CA THR A 52 -0.11 3.60 0.94
C THR A 52 0.55 2.39 1.57
N ILE A 53 1.00 1.45 0.74
CA ILE A 53 1.68 0.23 1.16
C ILE A 53 3.03 0.18 0.45
N LYS A 54 4.13 0.17 1.20
CA LYS A 54 5.50 0.04 0.68
C LYS A 54 6.06 -1.34 1.04
N LYS A 55 6.54 -2.07 0.03
CA LYS A 55 7.26 -3.34 0.20
C LYS A 55 8.72 -3.08 0.53
N THR A 56 9.24 -3.79 1.53
CA THR A 56 10.67 -3.89 1.84
C THR A 56 11.16 -5.31 1.56
N GLY A 57 12.41 -5.65 1.89
CA GLY A 57 12.92 -7.02 1.73
C GLY A 57 12.18 -8.05 2.58
N GLN A 58 11.73 -7.68 3.77
CA GLN A 58 11.18 -8.59 4.79
C GLN A 58 9.87 -8.09 5.40
N ALA A 59 9.42 -6.88 5.09
CA ALA A 59 8.24 -6.27 5.70
C ALA A 59 7.36 -5.51 4.69
N LEU A 60 6.16 -5.17 5.17
CA LEU A 60 5.22 -4.28 4.51
C LEU A 60 4.92 -3.10 5.43
N ILE A 61 5.10 -1.89 4.94
CA ILE A 61 4.78 -0.66 5.67
C ILE A 61 3.43 -0.15 5.20
N PHE A 62 2.48 -0.03 6.12
CA PHE A 62 1.13 0.44 5.86
C PHE A 62 0.95 1.85 6.45
N GLY A 63 0.56 2.81 5.62
CA GLY A 63 0.02 4.10 6.07
C GLY A 63 -1.42 4.24 5.61
N ILE A 64 -2.34 4.38 6.56
CA ILE A 64 -3.74 4.71 6.30
C ILE A 64 -3.93 6.17 6.68
N TYR A 65 -4.61 6.93 5.83
CA TYR A 65 -4.84 8.36 6.05
C TYR A 65 -6.30 8.73 5.83
N GLU A 66 -6.71 9.77 6.55
CA GLU A 66 -7.99 10.45 6.42
C GLU A 66 -7.73 11.97 6.42
N GLU A 67 -8.75 12.76 6.09
CA GLU A 67 -8.67 14.21 6.12
C GLU A 67 -8.29 14.74 7.52
N PRO A 68 -7.38 15.72 7.66
CA PRO A 68 -6.81 16.60 6.63
C PRO A 68 -5.53 16.09 5.94
N VAL A 69 -5.12 14.85 6.19
CA VAL A 69 -3.89 14.30 5.62
C VAL A 69 -4.11 13.99 4.14
N THR A 70 -3.22 14.53 3.30
CA THR A 70 -3.26 14.33 1.86
C THR A 70 -2.57 13.02 1.44
N PRO A 71 -2.90 12.46 0.26
CA PRO A 71 -2.21 11.27 -0.26
C PRO A 71 -0.68 11.45 -0.33
N GLY A 72 -0.21 12.64 -0.73
CA GLY A 72 1.22 12.94 -0.84
C GLY A 72 1.95 12.94 0.51
N GLN A 73 1.30 13.40 1.58
CA GLN A 73 1.86 13.35 2.93
C GLN A 73 2.00 11.90 3.42
N CYS A 74 0.98 11.07 3.18
CA CYS A 74 1.05 9.64 3.52
C CYS A 74 2.16 8.93 2.74
N ASN A 75 2.23 9.13 1.43
CA ASN A 75 3.28 8.58 0.57
C ASN A 75 4.67 8.91 1.09
N MET A 76 4.93 10.20 1.38
CA MET A 76 6.24 10.64 1.85
C MET A 76 6.67 9.91 3.13
N VAL A 77 5.77 9.71 4.09
CA VAL A 77 6.12 9.06 5.37
C VAL A 77 6.36 7.56 5.16
N VAL A 78 5.45 6.88 4.47
CA VAL A 78 5.49 5.42 4.27
C VAL A 78 6.69 5.02 3.39
N GLU A 79 6.91 5.74 2.30
CA GLU A 79 7.96 5.40 1.34
C GLU A 79 9.35 5.69 1.91
N ARG A 80 9.55 6.84 2.59
CA ARG A 80 10.83 7.13 3.26
C ARG A 80 11.20 6.11 4.32
N LEU A 81 10.24 5.66 5.12
CA LEU A 81 10.49 4.62 6.12
C LEU A 81 10.83 3.30 5.44
N GLY A 82 10.11 2.91 4.40
CA GLY A 82 10.39 1.67 3.68
C GLY A 82 11.73 1.69 2.94
N ASP A 83 12.10 2.82 2.32
CA ASP A 83 13.40 2.98 1.68
C ASP A 83 14.54 2.85 2.70
N TYR A 84 14.41 3.49 3.86
CA TYR A 84 15.37 3.33 4.96
C TYR A 84 15.51 1.86 5.40
N LEU A 85 14.40 1.13 5.54
CA LEU A 85 14.45 -0.29 5.91
C LEU A 85 15.13 -1.14 4.83
N VAL A 86 14.84 -0.88 3.55
CA VAL A 86 15.50 -1.55 2.42
C VAL A 86 17.01 -1.29 2.43
N GLU A 87 17.44 -0.05 2.69
CA GLU A 87 18.86 0.30 2.82
C GLU A 87 19.56 -0.42 3.99
N GLN A 88 18.83 -0.73 5.06
CA GLN A 88 19.33 -1.53 6.18
C GLN A 88 19.29 -3.05 5.92
N GLY A 89 18.83 -3.50 4.74
CA GLY A 89 18.71 -4.91 4.39
C GLY A 89 17.46 -5.60 4.97
N LEU A 90 16.45 -4.81 5.35
CA LEU A 90 15.16 -5.25 5.88
C LEU A 90 14.04 -5.12 4.84
#